data_AF-A0A940U6X5-F1
#
_entry.id   AF-A0A940U6X5-F1
#
_cell.length_a   1.000
_cell.length_b   1.000
_cell.length_c   1.000
_cell.angle_alpha   90.00
_cell.angle_beta   90.00
_cell.angle_gamma   90.00
#
_symmetry.space_group_name_H-M   'P 1'
#
loop_
_entity.id
_entity.type
_entity.pdbx_description
1 polymer ?
#
loop_
_entity_poly.entity_id
_entity_poly.type
_entity_poly.pdbx_seq_one_letter_code
_entity_poly.pdbx_strand_id
1 'polypeptide(L)'
;MTLKNRVVMPPMCTDYATIGGAVTDRLIEYYTTRARGGVGLIDVEFAYVHPAGKVFEHMLGIYDDKLMPGLRRLTDSVHQGGAKIIIQIAHGGRRGHSDITGLTPVAPSPIPRLNG
;
A
#
# COMPACT_ATOMS: atom_id res chain seq x y z
N MET A 1 8.59 9.27 18.03
CA MET A 1 9.41 9.07 16.81
C MET A 1 10.01 10.40 16.42
N THR A 2 11.28 10.43 15.98
CA THR A 2 11.94 11.63 15.43
C THR A 2 12.34 11.35 13.98
N LEU A 3 12.10 12.29 13.07
CA LEU A 3 12.49 12.21 11.65
C LEU A 3 13.83 12.92 11.44
N LYS A 4 14.69 12.37 10.56
CA LYS A 4 16.01 12.96 10.26
C LYS A 4 15.93 14.28 9.47
N ASN A 5 14.82 14.52 8.77
CA ASN A 5 14.54 15.76 8.04
C ASN A 5 13.02 15.87 7.77
N ARG A 6 12.60 16.96 7.11
CA ARG A 6 11.20 17.27 6.78
C ARG A 6 10.77 16.82 5.37
N VAL A 7 11.60 16.03 4.69
CA VAL A 7 11.26 15.50 3.36
C VAL A 7 10.46 14.21 3.55
N VAL A 8 9.20 14.25 3.13
CA VAL A 8 8.26 13.13 3.20
C VAL A 8 7.92 12.66 1.80
N MET A 9 8.00 11.36 1.57
CA MET A 9 7.47 10.73 0.36
C MET A 9 5.99 10.39 0.59
N PRO A 10 5.07 10.98 -0.17
CA PRO A 10 3.64 10.68 -0.05
C PRO A 10 3.32 9.27 -0.58
N PRO A 11 2.15 8.71 -0.24
CA PRO A 11 1.73 7.41 -0.73
C PRO A 11 1.45 7.50 -2.23
N MET A 12 2.10 6.63 -2.99
CA MET A 12 2.00 6.57 -4.46
C MET A 12 1.80 5.12 -4.89
N CYS A 13 0.67 4.80 -5.51
CA CYS A 13 0.39 3.45 -6.00
C CYS A 13 1.38 3.07 -7.11
N THR A 14 2.16 2.02 -6.90
CA THR A 14 3.11 1.52 -7.91
C THR A 14 2.55 0.37 -8.73
N ASP A 15 1.51 -0.30 -8.22
CA ASP A 15 0.96 -1.53 -8.81
C ASP A 15 2.01 -2.66 -8.87
N TYR A 16 2.90 -2.72 -7.88
CA TYR A 16 3.98 -3.72 -7.80
C TYR A 16 3.71 -4.87 -6.82
N ALA A 17 2.59 -4.88 -6.10
CA ALA A 17 2.25 -6.02 -5.25
C ALA A 17 1.88 -7.25 -6.09
N THR A 18 1.78 -8.43 -5.48
CA THR A 18 1.17 -9.57 -6.16
C THR A 18 -0.35 -9.34 -6.32
N ILE A 19 -1.01 -10.15 -7.14
CA ILE A 19 -2.49 -10.15 -7.23
C ILE A 19 -3.12 -10.42 -5.85
N GLY A 20 -2.45 -11.19 -4.99
CA GLY A 20 -2.88 -11.43 -3.60
C GLY A 20 -2.54 -10.30 -2.61
N GLY A 21 -1.96 -9.19 -3.08
CA GLY A 21 -1.56 -8.04 -2.26
C GLY A 21 -0.29 -8.26 -1.45
N ALA A 22 0.50 -9.29 -1.76
CA ALA A 22 1.78 -9.53 -1.09
C ALA A 22 2.87 -8.61 -1.63
N VAL A 23 3.78 -8.20 -0.74
CA VAL A 23 4.99 -7.43 -1.09
C VAL A 23 5.87 -8.24 -2.04
N THR A 24 6.39 -7.59 -3.07
CA THR A 24 7.37 -8.16 -4.02
C THR A 24 8.76 -7.55 -3.82
N ASP A 25 9.80 -8.20 -4.35
CA ASP A 25 11.16 -7.66 -4.34
C ASP A 25 11.24 -6.30 -5.05
N ARG A 26 10.47 -6.11 -6.12
CA ARG A 26 10.39 -4.86 -6.86
C ARG A 26 9.83 -3.72 -6.00
N LEU A 27 8.79 -4.00 -5.21
CA LEU A 27 8.21 -3.02 -4.28
C LEU A 27 9.21 -2.65 -3.17
N ILE A 28 9.96 -3.62 -2.67
CA ILE A 28 11.02 -3.37 -1.66
C ILE A 28 12.10 -2.48 -2.25
N GLU A 29 12.66 -2.82 -3.41
CA GLU A 29 13.73 -2.03 -4.03
C GLU A 29 13.27 -0.61 -4.34
N TYR A 30 12.02 -0.45 -4.77
CA TYR A 30 11.40 0.84 -5.00
C TYR A 30 11.50 1.73 -3.75
N TYR A 31 11.09 1.25 -2.58
CA TYR A 31 11.13 2.03 -1.35
C TYR A 31 12.52 2.18 -0.75
N THR A 32 13.33 1.12 -0.80
CA THR A 32 14.71 1.14 -0.28
C THR A 32 15.57 2.16 -1.02
N THR A 33 15.39 2.30 -2.34
CA THR A 33 16.05 3.35 -3.13
C THR A 33 15.73 4.75 -2.59
N ARG A 34 14.47 5.04 -2.23
CA ARG A 34 14.07 6.36 -1.69
C ARG A 34 14.58 6.57 -0.27
N ALA A 35 14.60 5.51 0.55
CA ALA A 35 15.17 5.58 1.89
C ALA A 35 16.67 5.96 1.83
N ARG A 36 17.44 5.25 0.99
CA ARG A 36 18.86 5.53 0.72
C ARG A 36 19.09 6.91 0.11
N GLY A 37 18.14 7.41 -0.68
CA GLY A 37 18.15 8.76 -1.26
C GLY A 37 17.97 9.90 -0.24
N GLY A 38 17.72 9.59 1.04
CA GLY A 38 17.72 10.59 2.12
C GLY A 38 16.34 11.06 2.58
N VAL A 39 15.24 10.45 2.11
CA VAL A 39 13.88 10.75 2.60
C VAL A 39 13.78 10.51 4.11
N GLY A 40 13.14 11.43 4.84
CA GLY A 40 12.97 11.35 6.29
C GLY A 40 11.87 10.38 6.71
N LEU A 41 10.74 10.40 5.98
CA LEU A 41 9.58 9.53 6.19
C LEU A 41 9.01 9.06 4.85
N ILE A 42 8.73 7.77 4.74
CA ILE A 42 8.01 7.16 3.63
C ILE A 42 6.60 6.80 4.11
N ASP A 43 5.58 7.33 3.46
CA ASP A 43 4.21 6.83 3.54
C ASP A 43 4.02 5.80 2.42
N VAL A 44 3.92 4.52 2.80
CA VAL A 44 3.73 3.42 1.86
C VAL A 44 2.32 3.50 1.29
N GLU A 45 2.16 3.12 0.02
CA GLU A 45 0.92 3.12 -0.77
C GLU A 45 -0.30 2.70 0.03
N PHE A 46 -1.48 3.09 -0.43
CA PHE A 46 -2.73 2.62 0.16
C PHE A 46 -2.79 1.09 0.19
N ALA A 47 -2.82 0.52 1.39
CA ALA A 47 -2.92 -0.90 1.62
C ALA A 47 -4.36 -1.27 1.99
N TYR A 48 -4.97 -2.19 1.23
CA TYR A 48 -6.36 -2.55 1.48
C TYR A 48 -6.49 -3.43 2.72
N VAL A 49 -7.43 -3.07 3.60
CA VAL A 49 -7.73 -3.79 4.85
C VAL A 49 -8.77 -4.91 4.69
N HIS A 50 -9.44 -4.95 3.54
CA HIS A 50 -10.44 -5.97 3.25
C HIS A 50 -10.46 -6.26 1.75
N PRO A 51 -10.60 -7.52 1.29
CA PRO A 51 -10.60 -7.85 -0.13
C PRO A 51 -11.59 -7.05 -0.98
N ALA A 52 -12.80 -6.78 -0.46
CA ALA A 52 -13.81 -5.96 -1.15
C ALA A 52 -13.41 -4.47 -1.31
N GLY A 53 -12.41 -4.01 -0.57
CA GLY A 53 -11.88 -2.66 -0.62
C GLY A 53 -10.74 -2.46 -1.62
N LYS A 54 -10.32 -3.51 -2.35
CA LYS A 54 -9.23 -3.44 -3.32
C LYS A 54 -9.67 -2.70 -4.60
N VAL A 55 -8.82 -1.78 -5.06
CA VAL A 55 -9.11 -0.87 -6.19
C VAL A 55 -8.28 -1.18 -7.44
N PHE A 56 -7.05 -1.68 -7.27
CA PHE A 56 -6.13 -2.02 -8.37
C PHE A 56 -5.77 -3.50 -8.30
N GLU A 57 -5.46 -4.13 -9.42
CA GLU A 57 -5.13 -5.55 -9.49
C GLU A 57 -3.87 -5.90 -8.66
N HIS A 58 -2.87 -5.03 -8.65
CA HIS A 58 -1.63 -5.19 -7.88
C HIS A 58 -1.50 -4.18 -6.73
N MET A 59 -2.62 -3.87 -6.06
CA MET A 59 -2.65 -3.08 -4.82
C MET A 59 -2.02 -3.84 -3.65
N LEU A 60 -1.31 -3.16 -2.76
CA LEU A 60 -0.75 -3.76 -1.53
C LEU A 60 -1.86 -4.13 -0.55
N GLY A 61 -1.76 -5.28 0.12
CA GLY A 61 -2.71 -5.74 1.14
C GLY A 61 -2.16 -5.65 2.56
N ILE A 62 -3.06 -5.45 3.54
CA ILE A 62 -2.77 -5.51 4.97
C ILE A 62 -3.93 -6.17 5.76
N TYR A 63 -4.57 -7.18 5.18
CA TYR A 63 -5.83 -7.77 5.68
C TYR A 63 -5.71 -9.19 6.27
N ASP A 64 -4.57 -9.86 6.10
CA ASP A 64 -4.33 -11.24 6.54
C ASP A 64 -2.87 -11.37 7.01
N ASP A 65 -2.64 -12.06 8.13
CA ASP A 65 -1.31 -12.28 8.72
C ASP A 65 -0.32 -12.97 7.77
N LYS A 66 -0.82 -13.70 6.76
CA LYS A 66 0.02 -14.27 5.68
C LYS A 66 0.83 -13.21 4.92
N LEU A 67 0.41 -11.94 4.96
CA LEU A 67 1.11 -10.82 4.32
C LEU A 67 2.23 -10.24 5.19
N MET A 68 2.22 -10.52 6.50
CA MET A 68 3.19 -9.97 7.45
C MET A 68 4.66 -10.23 7.09
N PRO A 69 5.08 -11.41 6.60
CA PRO A 69 6.49 -11.64 6.29
C PRO A 69 7.03 -10.68 5.23
N GLY A 70 6.24 -10.41 4.19
CA GLY A 70 6.59 -9.45 3.14
C GLY A 70 6.61 -8.01 3.64
N LEU A 71 5.61 -7.62 4.43
CA LEU A 71 5.53 -6.30 5.05
C LEU A 71 6.73 -6.04 5.98
N ARG A 72 7.13 -7.05 6.78
CA ARG A 72 8.31 -6.96 7.64
C ARG A 72 9.59 -6.75 6.84
N ARG A 73 9.79 -7.50 5.75
CA ARG A 73 10.94 -7.32 4.86
C ARG A 73 11.00 -5.90 4.27
N LEU A 74 9.86 -5.35 3.87
CA LEU A 74 9.77 -3.97 3.39
C LEU A 74 10.17 -2.98 4.48
N THR A 75 9.59 -3.09 5.67
CA THR A 75 9.92 -2.19 6.79
C THR A 75 11.39 -2.28 7.18
N ASP A 76 11.96 -3.48 7.23
CA ASP A 76 13.36 -3.71 7.58
C ASP A 76 14.29 -3.07 6.55
N SER A 77 14.00 -3.21 5.26
CA SER A 77 14.83 -2.63 4.20
C SER A 77 14.79 -1.09 4.20
N VAL A 78 13.62 -0.49 4.47
CA VAL A 78 13.49 0.97 4.63
C VAL A 78 14.24 1.48 5.86
N HIS A 79 14.16 0.76 6.98
CA HIS A 79 14.91 1.08 8.19
C HIS A 79 16.44 0.99 7.96
N GLN A 80 16.91 -0.03 7.25
CA GLN A 80 18.33 -0.15 6.86
C GLN A 80 18.76 0.99 5.93
N GLY A 81 17.87 1.51 5.09
CA GLY A 81 18.08 2.73 4.30
C GLY A 81 18.06 4.04 5.12
N GLY A 82 17.79 3.97 6.43
CA GLY A 82 17.83 5.11 7.34
C GLY A 82 16.61 6.03 7.28
N ALA A 83 15.47 5.58 6.75
CA ALA A 83 14.21 6.33 6.77
C ALA A 83 13.23 5.76 7.79
N LYS A 84 12.25 6.57 8.21
CA LYS A 84 11.05 6.07 8.92
C LYS A 84 9.98 5.68 7.91
N ILE A 85 9.09 4.79 8.32
CA ILE A 85 8.05 4.23 7.46
C ILE A 85 6.70 4.24 8.18
N ILE A 86 5.65 4.61 7.45
CA ILE A 86 4.25 4.41 7.81
C ILE A 86 3.53 3.80 6.60
N ILE A 87 2.30 3.36 6.77
CA ILE A 87 1.49 2.78 5.69
C ILE A 87 0.10 3.40 5.70
N GLN A 88 -0.39 3.76 4.51
CA GLN A 88 -1.73 4.31 4.36
C GLN A 88 -2.76 3.17 4.41
N ILE A 89 -3.51 3.07 5.52
CA ILE A 89 -4.63 2.13 5.63
C ILE A 89 -5.80 2.62 4.77
N ALA A 90 -6.27 1.76 3.86
CA ALA A 90 -7.29 2.15 2.89
C ALA A 90 -8.40 1.11 2.69
N HIS A 91 -9.58 1.62 2.32
CA HIS A 91 -10.69 0.84 1.80
C HIS A 91 -11.31 1.60 0.61
N GLY A 92 -11.32 0.99 -0.58
CA GLY A 92 -11.80 1.62 -1.82
C GLY A 92 -13.28 1.99 -1.81
N GLY A 93 -14.08 1.33 -0.97
CA GLY A 93 -15.51 1.61 -0.86
C GLY A 93 -16.20 1.46 -2.21
N ARG A 94 -16.99 2.46 -2.62
CA ARG A 94 -17.61 2.49 -3.97
C ARG A 94 -16.63 2.46 -5.14
N ARG A 95 -15.33 2.71 -4.91
CA ARG A 95 -14.28 2.64 -5.95
C ARG A 95 -13.67 1.24 -6.05
N GLY A 96 -14.02 0.31 -5.17
CA GLY A 96 -13.67 -1.10 -5.35
C GLY A 96 -14.28 -1.66 -6.65
N HIS A 97 -13.61 -2.63 -7.24
CA HIS A 97 -14.02 -3.24 -8.51
C HIS A 97 -14.41 -4.70 -8.30
N SER A 98 -15.65 -5.06 -8.63
CA SER A 98 -16.10 -6.45 -8.63
C SER A 98 -15.31 -7.31 -9.62
N ASP A 99 -14.86 -6.73 -10.74
CA ASP A 99 -14.10 -7.45 -11.76
C ASP A 99 -12.69 -7.83 -11.27
N ILE A 100 -12.14 -7.07 -10.32
CA ILE A 100 -10.84 -7.34 -9.69
C ILE A 100 -10.98 -8.26 -8.49
N THR A 101 -12.07 -8.10 -7.72
CA THR A 101 -12.20 -8.71 -6.39
C THR A 101 -13.13 -9.92 -6.35
N GLY A 102 -14.01 -10.06 -7.34
CA GLY A 102 -15.14 -11.00 -7.31
C GLY A 102 -16.22 -10.63 -6.27
N LEU A 103 -16.09 -9.49 -5.59
CA LEU A 103 -16.92 -9.09 -4.47
C LEU A 103 -17.71 -7.82 -4.79
N THR A 104 -18.92 -7.70 -4.24
CA THR A 104 -19.70 -6.47 -4.32
C THR A 104 -19.02 -5.38 -3.47
N PRO A 105 -18.65 -4.22 -4.07
CA PRO A 105 -18.11 -3.11 -3.30
C PRO A 105 -19.13 -2.56 -2.29
N VAL A 106 -18.67 -2.17 -1.10
CA VAL A 106 -19.52 -1.58 -0.07
C VAL A 106 -19.37 -0.06 -0.04
N ALA A 107 -20.46 0.65 0.24
CA ALA A 107 -20.50 2.11 0.28
C ALA A 107 -21.56 2.60 1.28
N PRO A 108 -21.51 3.88 1.72
CA PRO A 108 -22.52 4.44 2.62
C PRO A 108 -23.94 4.48 2.04
N SER A 109 -24.09 4.39 0.71
CA SER A 109 -25.39 4.47 0.02
C SER A 109 -25.31 3.73 -1.32
N PRO A 110 -26.44 3.28 -1.90
CA PRO A 110 -26.50 2.54 -3.16
C PRO A 110 -26.35 3.46 -4.37
N ILE A 111 -25.31 4.29 -4.38
CA ILE A 111 -24.98 5.18 -5.48
C ILE A 111 -23.80 4.57 -6.24
N PRO A 112 -23.96 4.23 -7.54
CA PRO A 112 -22.90 3.63 -8.31
C PRO A 112 -21.69 4.57 -8.43
N ARG A 113 -20.52 4.00 -8.70
CA ARG A 113 -19.35 4.78 -9.09
C ARG A 113 -19.69 5.58 -10.36
N LEU A 114 -19.32 6.86 -10.38
CA LEU A 114 -19.37 7.66 -11.61
C LEU A 114 -18.37 7.11 -12.63
N ASN A 115 -18.82 6.87 -13.85
CA ASN A 115 -17.95 6.47 -14.96
C ASN A 115 -16.93 7.58 -15.23
N GLY A 116 -15.67 7.18 -15.26
CA GLY A 116 -14.50 8.03 -15.48
C GLY A 116 -13.28 7.14 -15.54
#